data_AF-A0AAW2XQA5-F1
#
_entry.id   AF-A0AAW2XQA5-F1
#
_cell.length_a   1.000
_cell.length_b   1.000
_cell.length_c   1.000
_cell.angle_alpha   90.00
_cell.angle_beta   90.00
_cell.angle_gamma   90.00
#
_symmetry.space_group_name_H-M   'P 1'
#
loop_
_entity.id
_entity.type
_entity.pdbx_description
1 polymer ?
#
loop_
_entity_poly.entity_id
_entity_poly.type
_entity_poly.pdbx_seq_one_letter_code
_entity_poly.pdbx_strand_id
1 'polypeptide(L)'
;MSDEASSRKMAARPPRISKAKVDDVSQRIKKLGIQIDDLKRKAEIVAQNRNLPFANRILSEVVDHGFRFSDLPKYDGTKDPQEHVAAFELVMNLYGQTNSINAKLFVTTLAGKAQEWFTNLPSGSKESFEQMIQKFAFHFASKRKAKR
;
A
#
# COMPACT_ATOMS: atom_id res chain seq x y z
N MET A 1 70.85 -44.91 -20.10
CA MET A 1 71.01 -43.45 -20.01
C MET A 1 69.96 -42.88 -20.97
N SER A 2 68.68 -42.94 -20.60
CA SER A 2 67.96 -41.96 -19.78
C SER A 2 67.82 -40.63 -20.51
N ASP A 3 66.60 -40.29 -20.92
CA ASP A 3 65.97 -39.03 -20.50
C ASP A 3 64.47 -39.00 -20.85
N GLU A 4 63.70 -39.28 -19.80
CA GLU A 4 62.47 -38.64 -19.33
C GLU A 4 61.58 -37.88 -20.33
N ALA A 5 60.57 -38.58 -20.86
CA ALA A 5 59.44 -37.97 -21.54
C ALA A 5 58.57 -37.17 -20.54
N SER A 6 58.75 -35.84 -20.54
CA SER A 6 57.95 -34.90 -19.74
C SER A 6 56.49 -34.88 -20.20
N SER A 7 55.63 -35.64 -19.50
CA SER A 7 54.19 -35.68 -19.73
C SER A 7 53.52 -34.46 -19.08
N ARG A 8 53.29 -33.40 -19.88
CA ARG A 8 52.51 -32.23 -19.46
C ARG A 8 51.03 -32.64 -19.30
N LYS A 9 50.57 -32.79 -18.05
CA LYS A 9 49.13 -32.79 -17.72
C LYS A 9 48.51 -31.48 -18.18
N MET A 10 47.66 -31.52 -19.22
CA MET A 10 46.85 -30.37 -19.61
C MET A 10 45.83 -30.09 -18.50
N ALA A 11 46.02 -28.99 -17.77
CA ALA A 11 45.03 -28.52 -16.80
C ALA A 11 43.74 -28.15 -17.53
N ALA A 12 42.60 -28.66 -17.05
CA ALA A 12 41.30 -28.32 -17.61
C ALA A 12 41.08 -26.80 -17.55
N ARG A 13 40.69 -26.20 -18.69
CA ARG A 13 40.38 -24.75 -18.74
C ARG A 13 39.28 -24.42 -17.73
N PRO A 14 39.41 -23.33 -16.95
CA PRO A 14 38.39 -22.94 -16.01
C PRO A 14 37.06 -22.68 -16.74
N PRO A 15 35.91 -22.97 -16.11
CA PRO A 15 34.60 -22.75 -16.72
C PRO A 15 34.43 -21.28 -17.09
N ARG A 16 34.24 -21.01 -18.39
CA ARG A 16 33.95 -19.66 -18.90
C ARG A 16 32.47 -19.35 -18.69
N ILE A 17 32.18 -18.25 -18.00
CA ILE A 17 30.82 -17.73 -17.90
C ILE A 17 30.41 -17.21 -19.29
N SER A 18 29.24 -17.63 -19.79
CA SER A 18 28.72 -17.15 -21.06
C SER A 18 28.19 -15.73 -20.92
N LYS A 19 28.28 -14.94 -21.99
CA LYS A 19 27.71 -13.59 -22.06
C LYS A 19 26.23 -13.57 -21.64
N ALA A 20 25.46 -14.57 -22.07
CA ALA A 20 24.05 -14.73 -21.69
C ALA A 20 23.84 -14.83 -20.16
N LYS A 21 24.74 -15.50 -19.43
CA LYS A 21 24.68 -15.57 -17.96
C LYS A 21 24.99 -14.22 -17.32
N VAL A 22 25.95 -13.47 -17.87
CA VAL A 22 26.27 -12.11 -17.41
C VAL A 22 25.10 -11.16 -17.65
N ASP A 23 24.44 -11.28 -18.80
CA ASP A 23 23.27 -10.47 -19.15
C ASP A 23 22.08 -10.77 -18.22
N ASP A 24 21.79 -12.04 -17.91
CA ASP A 24 20.74 -12.42 -16.95
C ASP A 24 20.97 -11.81 -15.57
N VAL A 25 22.19 -11.92 -15.04
CA VAL A 25 22.56 -11.31 -13.75
C VAL A 25 22.39 -9.80 -13.80
N SER A 26 22.83 -9.16 -14.89
CA SER A 26 22.69 -7.71 -15.06
C SER A 26 21.23 -7.26 -15.09
N GLN A 27 20.33 -8.03 -15.73
CA GLN A 27 18.89 -7.75 -15.73
C GLN A 27 18.27 -7.92 -14.34
N ARG A 28 18.68 -8.94 -13.59
CA ARG A 28 18.24 -9.13 -12.19
C ARG A 28 18.68 -7.98 -11.30
N ILE A 29 19.93 -7.53 -11.42
CA ILE A 29 20.46 -6.37 -10.66
C ILE A 29 19.64 -5.12 -10.98
N LYS A 30 19.35 -4.85 -12.26
CA LYS A 30 18.49 -3.73 -12.66
C LYS A 30 17.09 -3.84 -12.05
N LYS A 31 16.47 -5.02 -12.12
CA LYS A 31 15.14 -5.26 -11.53
C LYS A 31 15.13 -5.06 -10.02
N LEU A 32 16.16 -5.53 -9.31
CA LEU A 32 16.31 -5.33 -7.87
C LEU A 32 16.51 -3.84 -7.52
N GLY A 33 17.26 -3.09 -8.32
CA GLY A 33 17.41 -1.64 -8.15
C GLY A 33 16.06 -0.93 -8.15
N ILE A 34 15.21 -1.23 -9.15
CA ILE A 34 13.84 -0.67 -9.24
C ILE A 34 13.01 -1.05 -8.01
N GLN A 35 13.09 -2.30 -7.54
CA GLN A 35 12.36 -2.74 -6.34
C GLN A 35 12.84 -2.04 -5.07
N ILE A 36 14.15 -1.85 -4.92
CA ILE A 36 14.74 -1.13 -3.78
C ILE A 36 14.23 0.32 -3.76
N ASP A 37 14.18 0.98 -4.90
CA ASP A 37 13.71 2.37 -4.98
C ASP A 37 12.21 2.49 -4.69
N ASP A 38 11.39 1.54 -5.14
CA ASP A 38 9.96 1.46 -4.76
C ASP A 38 9.77 1.26 -3.25
N LEU A 39 10.54 0.35 -2.64
CA LEU A 39 10.50 0.11 -1.20
C LEU A 39 10.93 1.34 -0.39
N LYS A 40 11.97 2.05 -0.83
CA LYS A 40 12.39 3.32 -0.21
C LYS A 40 11.30 4.38 -0.29
N ARG A 41 10.66 4.53 -1.45
CA ARG A 41 9.53 5.46 -1.62
C ARG A 41 8.37 5.12 -0.67
N LYS A 42 8.01 3.84 -0.58
CA LYS A 42 6.96 3.37 0.34
C LYS A 42 7.31 3.64 1.80
N ALA A 43 8.56 3.40 2.21
CA ALA A 43 9.03 3.68 3.56
C ALA A 43 8.95 5.17 3.90
N GLU A 44 9.32 6.05 2.97
CA GLU A 44 9.20 7.51 3.13
C GLU A 44 7.75 7.96 3.32
N ILE A 45 6.83 7.45 2.48
CA ILE A 45 5.39 7.75 2.61
C ILE A 45 4.87 7.33 3.98
N VAL A 46 5.25 6.15 4.48
CA VAL A 46 4.87 5.69 5.81
C VAL A 46 5.43 6.61 6.90
N ALA A 47 6.70 7.00 6.81
CA ALA A 47 7.35 7.87 7.78
C ALA A 47 6.66 9.24 7.87
N GLN A 48 6.30 9.84 6.74
CA GLN A 48 5.60 11.13 6.66
C GLN A 48 4.19 11.07 7.24
N ASN A 49 3.53 9.91 7.20
CA ASN A 49 2.13 9.74 7.59
C ASN A 49 1.93 8.92 8.88
N ARG A 50 2.99 8.75 9.68
CA ARG A 50 2.98 7.89 10.89
C ARG A 50 1.94 8.27 11.95
N ASN A 51 1.47 9.51 11.94
CA ASN A 51 0.48 10.02 12.89
C ASN A 51 -0.96 9.66 12.48
N LEU A 52 -1.18 9.29 11.21
CA LEU A 52 -2.50 8.88 10.75
C LEU A 52 -2.89 7.55 11.43
N PRO A 53 -4.19 7.35 11.72
CA PRO A 53 -4.73 6.13 12.31
C PRO A 53 -4.87 5.00 11.27
N PHE A 54 -3.81 4.78 10.50
CA PHE A 54 -3.71 3.72 9.51
C PHE A 54 -2.56 2.79 9.85
N ALA A 55 -2.73 1.51 9.51
CA ALA A 55 -1.63 0.55 9.47
C ALA A 55 -0.61 0.94 8.38
N ASN A 56 0.67 0.61 8.59
CA ASN A 56 1.73 0.86 7.60
C ASN A 56 1.41 0.29 6.21
N ARG A 57 0.76 -0.88 6.14
CA ARG A 57 0.33 -1.50 4.87
C ARG A 57 -0.66 -0.63 4.10
N ILE A 58 -1.54 0.08 4.80
CA ILE A 58 -2.50 1.02 4.19
C ILE A 58 -1.75 2.30 3.77
N LEU A 59 -0.88 2.81 4.64
CA LEU A 59 -0.07 3.99 4.36
C LEU A 59 0.83 3.82 3.13
N SER A 60 1.43 2.64 2.95
CA SER A 60 2.33 2.35 1.84
C SER A 60 1.63 2.17 0.48
N GLU A 61 0.32 1.95 0.47
CA GLU A 61 -0.42 1.81 -0.79
C GLU A 61 -0.69 3.18 -1.41
N VAL A 62 -0.46 3.26 -2.71
CA VAL A 62 -0.57 4.49 -3.49
C VAL A 62 -1.46 4.21 -4.68
N VAL A 63 -2.41 5.11 -4.96
CA VAL A 63 -3.17 5.06 -6.20
C VAL A 63 -2.26 5.37 -7.38
N ASP A 64 -2.60 4.85 -8.56
CA ASP A 64 -1.92 5.25 -9.79
C ASP A 64 -2.06 6.76 -10.02
N HIS A 65 -1.02 7.39 -10.58
CA HIS A 65 -0.99 8.82 -10.86
C HIS A 65 -2.09 9.26 -11.84
N GLY A 66 -2.58 8.34 -12.69
CA GLY A 66 -3.71 8.57 -13.59
C GLY A 66 -5.09 8.45 -12.92
N PHE A 67 -5.16 7.95 -11.68
CA PHE A 67 -6.43 7.72 -10.99
C PHE A 67 -7.15 9.04 -10.70
N ARG A 68 -8.41 9.13 -11.12
CA ARG A 68 -9.29 10.28 -10.86
C ARG A 68 -10.50 9.80 -10.09
N PHE A 69 -10.57 10.22 -8.83
CA PHE A 69 -11.73 10.01 -7.98
C PHE A 69 -12.66 11.21 -8.10
N SER A 70 -13.88 10.98 -8.57
CA SER A 70 -14.93 11.99 -8.51
C SER A 70 -15.23 12.34 -7.05
N ASP A 71 -15.28 13.63 -6.72
CA ASP A 71 -15.56 14.07 -5.37
C ASP A 71 -16.92 13.56 -4.90
N LEU A 72 -16.90 12.59 -3.98
CA LEU A 72 -18.08 12.18 -3.24
C LEU A 72 -18.48 13.29 -2.25
N PRO A 73 -19.80 13.46 -1.97
CA PRO A 73 -20.26 14.40 -0.96
C PRO A 73 -19.55 14.20 0.36
N LYS A 74 -19.13 15.30 1.00
CA LYS A 74 -18.50 15.22 2.31
C LYS A 74 -19.52 14.85 3.39
N TYR A 75 -19.10 14.05 4.34
CA TYR A 75 -19.86 13.67 5.53
C TYR A 75 -19.33 14.41 6.75
N ASP A 76 -20.18 15.26 7.33
CA ASP A 76 -19.84 16.13 8.47
C ASP A 76 -20.23 15.54 9.84
N GLY A 77 -20.88 14.38 9.85
CA GLY A 77 -21.42 13.75 11.07
C GLY A 77 -22.92 13.92 11.29
N THR A 78 -23.65 14.58 10.40
CA THR A 78 -25.08 14.91 10.61
C THR A 78 -26.06 14.01 9.85
N LYS A 79 -25.66 13.51 8.68
CA LYS A 79 -26.47 12.64 7.82
C LYS A 79 -26.48 11.21 8.33
N ASP A 80 -27.22 10.32 7.66
CA ASP A 80 -27.16 8.91 7.99
C ASP A 80 -25.79 8.31 7.61
N PRO A 81 -25.03 7.75 8.57
CA PRO A 81 -23.73 7.15 8.26
C PRO A 81 -23.87 5.92 7.35
N GLN A 82 -24.98 5.17 7.41
CA GLN A 82 -25.17 3.99 6.55
C GLN A 82 -25.40 4.39 5.09
N GLU A 83 -26.16 5.46 4.84
CA GLU A 83 -26.34 5.99 3.49
C GLU A 83 -25.01 6.48 2.89
N HIS A 84 -24.17 7.14 3.71
CA HIS A 84 -22.84 7.58 3.27
C HIS A 84 -21.93 6.40 2.91
N VAL A 85 -21.90 5.36 3.74
CA VAL A 85 -21.13 4.14 3.48
C VAL A 85 -21.62 3.47 2.19
N ALA A 86 -22.93 3.27 2.03
CA ALA A 86 -23.49 2.64 0.84
C ALA A 86 -23.18 3.42 -0.44
N ALA A 87 -23.29 4.76 -0.41
CA ALA A 87 -22.94 5.62 -1.54
C ALA A 87 -21.44 5.52 -1.88
N PHE A 88 -20.58 5.48 -0.84
CA PHE A 88 -19.14 5.31 -1.03
C PHE A 88 -18.80 3.95 -1.64
N GLU A 89 -19.36 2.86 -1.12
CA GLU A 89 -19.13 1.49 -1.60
C GLU A 89 -19.61 1.30 -3.04
N LEU A 90 -20.76 1.89 -3.40
CA LEU A 90 -21.26 1.86 -4.78
C LEU A 90 -20.24 2.43 -5.76
N VAL A 91 -19.62 3.56 -5.41
CA VAL A 91 -18.61 4.21 -6.24
C VAL A 91 -17.29 3.43 -6.22
N MET A 92 -16.85 2.92 -5.07
CA MET A 92 -15.60 2.15 -4.98
C MET A 92 -15.68 0.82 -5.75
N ASN A 93 -16.86 0.20 -5.80
CA ASN A 93 -17.08 -1.00 -6.60
C ASN A 93 -16.86 -0.75 -8.11
N LEU A 94 -17.13 0.46 -8.61
CA LEU A 94 -16.84 0.82 -10.01
C LEU A 94 -15.34 0.94 -10.27
N TYR A 95 -14.57 1.44 -9.30
CA TYR A 95 -13.12 1.64 -9.46
C TYR A 95 -12.28 0.39 -9.17
N GLY A 96 -12.85 -0.62 -8.50
CA GLY A 96 -12.18 -1.91 -8.23
C GLY A 96 -10.88 -1.77 -7.44
N GLN A 97 -10.78 -0.76 -6.57
CA GLN A 97 -9.56 -0.49 -5.79
C GLN A 97 -9.42 -1.46 -4.62
N THR A 98 -8.20 -1.57 -4.09
CA THR A 98 -7.92 -2.39 -2.90
C THR A 98 -8.63 -1.81 -1.67
N ASN A 99 -8.86 -2.65 -0.66
CA ASN A 99 -9.39 -2.20 0.62
C ASN A 99 -8.52 -1.10 1.27
N SER A 100 -7.20 -1.16 1.11
CA SER A 100 -6.29 -0.12 1.61
C SER A 100 -6.55 1.24 0.94
N ILE A 101 -6.70 1.26 -0.38
CA ILE A 101 -7.02 2.48 -1.12
C ILE A 101 -8.42 2.98 -0.78
N ASN A 102 -9.41 2.09 -0.68
CA ASN A 102 -10.77 2.44 -0.27
C ASN A 102 -10.77 3.11 1.11
N ALA A 103 -9.97 2.63 2.05
CA ALA A 103 -9.83 3.27 3.37
C ALA A 103 -9.28 4.70 3.26
N LYS A 104 -8.23 4.91 2.45
CA LYS A 104 -7.67 6.25 2.21
C LYS A 104 -8.68 7.18 1.52
N LEU A 105 -9.41 6.70 0.52
CA LEU A 105 -10.41 7.50 -0.18
C LEU A 105 -11.60 7.83 0.73
N PHE A 106 -12.05 6.89 1.56
CA PHE A 106 -13.14 7.11 2.50
C PHE A 106 -12.86 8.29 3.43
N VAL A 107 -11.66 8.36 4.00
CA VAL A 107 -11.33 9.45 4.94
C VAL A 107 -11.26 10.81 4.26
N THR A 108 -10.99 10.87 2.95
CA THR A 108 -11.09 12.13 2.18
C THR A 108 -12.53 12.63 2.06
N THR A 109 -13.53 11.76 2.23
CA THR A 109 -14.95 12.13 2.23
C THR A 109 -15.43 12.63 3.60
N LEU A 110 -14.62 12.57 4.64
CA LEU A 110 -15.00 13.05 5.97
C LEU A 110 -14.69 14.54 6.13
N ALA A 111 -15.56 15.26 6.83
CA ALA A 111 -15.38 16.67 7.17
C ALA A 111 -15.83 16.95 8.61
N GLY A 112 -15.42 18.09 9.16
CA GLY A 112 -15.85 18.54 10.49
C GLY A 112 -15.69 17.47 11.57
N LYS A 113 -16.78 17.17 12.28
CA LYS A 113 -16.79 16.20 13.39
C LYS A 113 -16.42 14.78 12.96
N ALA A 114 -16.68 14.41 11.71
CA ALA A 114 -16.31 13.11 11.19
C ALA A 114 -14.81 13.01 10.90
N GLN A 115 -14.21 14.08 10.40
CA GLN A 115 -12.77 14.15 10.21
C GLN A 115 -12.04 14.15 11.56
N GLU A 116 -12.53 14.93 12.54
CA GLU A 116 -12.01 14.95 13.91
C GLU A 116 -12.10 13.57 14.58
N TRP A 117 -13.22 12.87 14.41
CA TRP A 117 -13.37 11.50 14.90
C TRP A 117 -12.27 10.59 14.35
N PHE A 118 -12.00 10.66 13.05
CA PHE A 118 -10.96 9.86 12.43
C PHE A 118 -9.58 10.22 12.99
N THR A 119 -9.21 11.51 13.04
CA THR A 119 -7.89 11.94 13.54
C THR A 119 -7.63 11.60 15.01
N ASN A 120 -8.70 11.38 15.79
CA ASN A 120 -8.63 10.98 17.20
C ASN A 120 -8.56 9.46 17.42
N LEU A 121 -8.63 8.65 16.35
CA LEU A 121 -8.42 7.21 16.47
C LEU A 121 -6.96 6.90 16.82
N PRO A 122 -6.68 5.82 17.58
CA PRO A 122 -5.31 5.42 17.88
C PRO A 122 -4.48 5.14 16.62
N SER A 123 -3.29 5.75 16.53
CA SER A 123 -2.33 5.51 15.45
C SER A 123 -1.86 4.06 15.42
N GLY A 124 -1.63 3.52 14.21
CA GLY A 124 -1.01 2.19 14.06
C GLY A 124 -1.92 0.99 14.33
N SER A 125 -3.24 1.17 14.37
CA SER A 125 -4.16 0.03 14.46
C SER A 125 -4.00 -0.88 13.25
N LYS A 126 -4.04 -2.20 13.45
CA LYS A 126 -4.00 -3.20 12.35
C LYS A 126 -5.34 -3.27 11.62
N GLU A 127 -6.13 -2.21 11.62
CA GLU A 127 -7.53 -2.27 11.22
C GLU A 127 -7.67 -2.38 9.70
N SER A 128 -8.61 -3.20 9.27
CA SER A 128 -9.04 -3.28 7.88
C SER A 128 -9.99 -2.12 7.55
N PHE A 129 -10.22 -1.89 6.25
CA PHE A 129 -11.25 -0.97 5.78
C PHE A 129 -12.62 -1.29 6.42
N GLU A 130 -13.00 -2.56 6.42
CA GLU A 130 -14.26 -3.05 6.99
C GLU A 130 -14.38 -2.69 8.49
N GLN A 131 -13.32 -2.88 9.27
CA GLN A 131 -13.30 -2.52 10.69
C GLN A 131 -13.45 -1.00 10.89
N MET A 132 -12.84 -0.20 10.03
CA MET A 132 -12.98 1.26 10.07
C MET A 132 -14.43 1.69 9.77
N ILE A 133 -15.07 1.10 8.75
CA ILE A 133 -16.46 1.38 8.38
C ILE A 133 -17.42 0.95 9.50
N GLN A 134 -17.20 -0.20 10.13
CA GLN A 134 -18.00 -0.65 11.28
C GLN A 134 -17.91 0.33 12.45
N LYS A 135 -16.70 0.80 12.79
CA LYS A 135 -16.52 1.80 13.85
C LYS A 135 -17.15 3.14 13.52
N PHE A 136 -17.02 3.59 12.27
CA PHE A 136 -17.66 4.79 11.77
C PHE A 136 -19.18 4.70 11.94
N ALA A 137 -19.78 3.64 11.40
CA ALA A 137 -21.20 3.35 11.50
C ALA A 137 -21.66 3.33 12.97
N PHE A 138 -20.95 2.61 13.84
CA PHE A 138 -21.27 2.52 15.26
C PHE A 138 -21.21 3.89 15.96
N HIS A 139 -20.17 4.68 15.71
CA HIS A 139 -19.97 5.99 16.35
C HIS A 139 -21.07 6.98 15.96
N PHE A 140 -21.43 7.05 14.67
CA PHE A 140 -22.38 8.03 14.17
C PHE A 140 -23.84 7.57 14.21
N ALA A 141 -24.12 6.26 14.16
CA ALA A 141 -25.49 5.73 14.34
C ALA A 141 -25.97 5.90 15.79
N SER A 142 -25.06 5.74 16.76
CA SER A 142 -25.38 5.87 18.19
C SER A 142 -25.74 7.31 18.60
N LYS A 143 -25.19 8.33 17.91
CA LYS A 143 -25.48 9.75 18.20
C LYS A 143 -26.87 10.21 17.77
N ARG A 144 -27.63 9.40 17.02
CA ARG A 144 -29.04 9.68 16.69
C ARG A 144 -30.01 9.23 17.79
N LYS A 145 -29.61 8.29 18.65
CA LYS A 145 -30.48 7.75 19.72
C LYS A 145 -30.52 8.59 20.99
N ALA A 146 -29.56 9.50 21.20
CA ALA A 146 -29.50 10.37 22.39
C ALA A 146 -30.29 11.68 22.24
N LYS A 147 -31.04 11.88 21.15
CA LYS A 147 -31.86 13.07 20.88
C LYS A 147 -33.35 12.74 20.67
N ARG A 148 -33.82 11.63 21.25
CA ARG A 148 -35.24 11.31 21.34
C ARG A 148 -35.71 11.45 22.77
#